data_AF-A0A7J2TQN0-F1
#
_entry.id   AF-A0A7J2TQN0-F1
#
_cell.length_a   1.000
_cell.length_b   1.000
_cell.length_c   1.000
_cell.angle_alpha   90.00
_cell.angle_beta   90.00
_cell.angle_gamma   90.00
#
_symmetry.space_group_name_H-M   'P 1'
#
loop_
_entity.id
_entity.type
_entity.pdbx_description
1 polymer ?
#
loop_
_entity_poly.entity_id
_entity_poly.type
_entity_poly.pdbx_seq_one_letter_code
_entity_poly.pdbx_strand_id
1 'polypeptide(L)'
;MVPEVFVWSGALLFFEIFLFNLVVAAFVFVTLPGFVFFPLSVVALLFRAVLWGLLVYDAPSGVFLVALPVIVFEGEAYVVAALAGTVVGVSWLKLKWVYAGEELSRVEAFKKGFVDCLRLYVVVALFLFVATVVETAMLLSV
;
A
#
# COMPACT_ATOMS: atom_id res chain seq x y z
N MET A 1 -33.40 8.18 10.26
CA MET A 1 -33.01 9.32 9.40
C MET A 1 -31.60 9.68 9.82
N VAL A 2 -30.60 9.31 9.03
CA VAL A 2 -29.19 9.62 9.37
C VAL A 2 -28.97 11.10 9.04
N PRO A 3 -28.49 11.93 9.99
CA PRO A 3 -28.29 13.36 9.74
C PRO A 3 -27.34 13.56 8.54
N GLU A 4 -27.64 14.49 7.63
CA GLU A 4 -26.75 14.78 6.48
C GLU A 4 -25.31 15.06 6.92
N VAL A 5 -25.13 15.72 8.07
CA VAL A 5 -23.81 15.99 8.69
C VAL A 5 -23.01 14.70 8.95
N PHE A 6 -23.67 13.60 9.33
CA PHE A 6 -23.03 12.30 9.58
C PHE A 6 -22.60 11.60 8.28
N VAL A 7 -23.35 11.79 7.19
CA VAL A 7 -23.01 11.23 5.87
C VAL A 7 -21.78 11.94 5.30
N TRP A 8 -21.73 13.28 5.41
CA TRP A 8 -20.57 14.06 4.95
C TRP A 8 -19.30 13.75 5.76
N SER A 9 -19.41 13.54 7.08
CA SER A 9 -18.26 13.17 7.91
C SER A 9 -17.72 11.77 7.59
N GLY A 10 -18.60 10.80 7.32
CA GLY A 10 -18.18 9.44 6.96
C GLY A 10 -17.50 9.38 5.59
N ALA A 11 -18.02 10.10 4.59
CA ALA A 11 -17.40 10.18 3.27
C ALA A 11 -16.01 10.85 3.34
N LEU A 12 -15.89 11.94 4.10
CA LEU A 12 -14.62 12.64 4.29
C LEU A 12 -13.58 11.72 4.96
N LEU A 13 -13.96 11.04 6.04
CA LEU A 13 -13.10 10.06 6.72
C LEU A 13 -12.63 8.95 5.78
N PHE A 14 -13.55 8.39 4.98
CA PHE A 14 -13.21 7.38 3.97
C PHE A 14 -12.14 7.88 3.00
N PHE A 15 -12.34 9.07 2.41
CA PHE A 15 -11.40 9.61 1.43
C PHE A 15 -10.04 9.95 2.05
N GLU A 16 -10.02 10.47 3.28
CA GLU A 16 -8.79 10.77 4.01
C GLU A 16 -7.97 9.51 4.25
N ILE A 17 -8.58 8.46 4.82
CA ILE A 17 -7.93 7.17 5.08
C ILE A 17 -7.44 6.57 3.77
N PHE A 18 -8.30 6.50 2.74
CA PHE A 18 -7.96 5.87 1.47
C PHE A 18 -6.80 6.58 0.78
N LEU A 19 -6.86 7.90 0.65
CA LEU A 19 -5.82 8.68 -0.03
C LEU A 19 -4.51 8.68 0.76
N PHE A 20 -4.57 8.80 2.10
CA PHE A 20 -3.38 8.71 2.93
C PHE A 20 -2.71 7.35 2.76
N ASN A 21 -3.49 6.27 2.79
CA ASN A 21 -2.95 4.92 2.64
C ASN A 21 -2.40 4.65 1.23
N LEU A 22 -3.07 5.14 0.19
CA LEU A 22 -2.64 4.92 -1.19
C LEU A 22 -1.40 5.76 -1.54
N VAL A 23 -1.43 7.05 -1.21
CA VAL A 23 -0.41 8.01 -1.65
C VAL A 23 0.76 8.05 -0.68
N VAL A 24 0.50 8.31 0.60
CA VAL A 24 1.57 8.55 1.58
C VAL A 24 2.19 7.22 2.00
N ALA A 25 1.36 6.30 2.48
CA ALA A 25 1.83 5.03 3.00
C ALA A 25 2.33 4.07 1.92
N ALA A 26 1.50 3.72 0.94
CA ALA A 26 1.89 2.75 -0.07
C ALA A 26 2.89 3.35 -1.07
N PHE A 27 2.58 4.50 -1.68
CA PHE A 27 3.44 5.06 -2.73
C PHE A 27 4.69 5.73 -2.21
N VAL A 28 4.55 6.79 -1.42
CA VAL A 28 5.71 7.59 -0.97
C VAL A 28 6.59 6.80 -0.02
N PHE A 29 6.01 6.08 0.94
CA PHE A 29 6.78 5.43 1.99
C PHE A 29 7.29 4.03 1.60
N VAL A 30 6.47 3.19 0.95
CA VAL A 30 6.87 1.81 0.60
C VAL A 30 7.48 1.70 -0.80
N THR A 31 6.81 2.23 -1.82
CA THR A 31 7.20 2.02 -3.23
C THR A 31 8.37 2.90 -3.67
N LEU A 32 8.29 4.20 -3.40
CA LEU A 32 9.24 5.20 -3.92
C LEU A 32 10.70 4.95 -3.50
N PRO A 33 11.02 4.52 -2.26
CA PRO A 33 12.39 4.16 -1.90
C PRO A 33 12.95 3.01 -2.77
N GLY A 34 12.08 2.08 -3.17
CA GLY A 34 12.42 0.99 -4.08
C GLY A 34 12.90 1.46 -5.44
N PHE A 35 12.40 2.60 -5.94
CA PHE A 35 12.83 3.16 -7.21
C PHE A 35 14.30 3.57 -7.18
N VAL A 36 14.78 4.05 -6.03
CA VAL A 36 16.18 4.44 -5.81
C VAL A 36 17.05 3.22 -5.55
N PHE A 37 16.61 2.32 -4.68
CA PHE A 37 17.33 1.09 -4.38
C PHE A 37 16.35 0.02 -3.92
N PHE A 38 16.17 -1.02 -4.75
CA PHE A 38 15.09 -2.01 -4.60
C PHE A 38 14.95 -2.64 -3.19
N PRO A 39 16.03 -2.92 -2.42
CA PRO A 39 15.87 -3.47 -1.07
C PRO A 39 15.19 -2.50 -0.09
N LEU A 40 15.26 -1.18 -0.32
CA LEU A 40 14.64 -0.19 0.56
C LEU A 40 13.13 -0.32 0.61
N SER A 41 12.51 -0.80 -0.46
CA SER A 41 11.05 -1.03 -0.49
C SER A 41 10.64 -2.13 0.50
N VAL A 42 11.41 -3.21 0.55
CA VAL A 42 11.21 -4.31 1.49
C VAL A 42 11.52 -3.86 2.93
N VAL A 43 12.60 -3.09 3.13
CA VAL A 43 12.93 -2.53 4.45
C VAL A 43 11.81 -1.61 4.96
N ALA A 44 11.25 -0.74 4.11
CA ALA A 44 10.14 0.12 4.46
C ALA A 44 8.88 -0.67 4.83
N LEU A 45 8.57 -1.74 4.09
CA LEU A 45 7.48 -2.66 4.40
C LEU A 45 7.68 -3.32 5.79
N LEU A 46 8.86 -3.85 6.07
CA LEU A 46 9.17 -4.49 7.35
C LEU A 46 9.09 -3.51 8.51
N PHE A 47 9.61 -2.29 8.33
CA PHE A 47 9.48 -1.23 9.32
C PHE A 47 8.01 -0.89 9.58
N ARG A 48 7.17 -0.84 8.54
CA ARG A 48 5.72 -0.62 8.68
C ARG A 48 5.04 -1.74 9.45
N ALA A 49 5.40 -3.00 9.19
CA ALA A 49 4.88 -4.15 9.93
C ALA A 49 5.24 -4.07 11.43
N VAL A 50 6.46 -3.62 11.77
CA VAL A 50 6.86 -3.37 13.16
C VAL A 50 6.02 -2.26 13.79
N LEU A 51 5.83 -1.12 13.11
CA LEU A 51 5.01 -0.03 13.63
C LEU A 51 3.58 -0.47 13.92
N TRP A 52 2.97 -1.28 13.05
CA TRP A 52 1.66 -1.85 13.32
C TRP A 52 1.64 -2.78 14.51
N GLY A 53 2.63 -3.68 14.64
CA GLY A 53 2.76 -4.51 15.83
C GLY A 53 2.80 -3.67 17.10
N LEU A 54 3.53 -2.55 17.08
CA LEU A 54 3.61 -1.60 18.20
C LEU A 54 2.35 -0.76 18.42
N LEU A 55 1.51 -0.54 17.40
CA LEU A 55 0.24 0.16 17.58
C LEU A 55 -0.84 -0.76 18.17
N VAL A 56 -0.72 -2.07 17.90
CA VAL A 56 -1.77 -3.04 18.21
C VAL A 56 -1.46 -3.88 19.46
N TYR A 57 -0.22 -3.84 19.99
CA TYR A 57 0.19 -4.74 21.08
C TYR A 57 -0.68 -4.63 22.35
N ASP A 58 -1.18 -3.42 22.66
CA ASP A 58 -2.00 -3.15 23.86
C ASP A 58 -3.50 -3.05 23.54
N ALA A 59 -3.90 -3.35 22.29
CA ALA A 59 -5.29 -3.28 21.90
C ALA A 59 -6.10 -4.39 22.61
N PRO A 60 -7.29 -4.08 23.17
CA PRO A 60 -8.19 -5.09 23.69
C PRO A 60 -8.48 -6.16 22.62
N SER A 61 -8.52 -7.43 23.01
CA SER A 61 -8.67 -8.56 22.07
C SER A 61 -9.88 -8.42 21.14
N GLY A 62 -10.99 -7.90 21.64
CA GLY A 62 -12.18 -7.62 20.83
C GLY A 62 -11.94 -6.58 19.74
N VAL A 63 -11.22 -5.48 20.05
CA VAL A 63 -10.88 -4.43 19.08
C VAL A 63 -9.91 -4.98 18.04
N PHE A 64 -8.91 -5.76 18.47
CA PHE A 64 -7.97 -6.41 17.56
C PHE A 64 -8.68 -7.32 16.54
N LEU A 65 -9.61 -8.16 16.98
CA LEU A 65 -10.35 -9.06 16.10
C LEU A 65 -11.18 -8.31 15.04
N VAL A 66 -11.73 -7.15 15.39
CA VAL A 66 -12.48 -6.30 14.44
C VAL A 66 -11.54 -5.58 13.47
N ALA A 67 -10.34 -5.19 13.90
CA ALA A 67 -9.33 -4.55 13.07
C ALA A 67 -8.56 -5.53 12.16
N LEU A 68 -8.56 -6.83 12.47
CA LEU A 68 -7.82 -7.86 11.71
C LEU A 68 -8.06 -7.83 10.19
N PRO A 69 -9.30 -7.72 9.67
CA PRO A 69 -9.52 -7.63 8.23
C PRO A 69 -8.84 -6.42 7.60
N VAL A 70 -8.84 -5.26 8.27
CA VAL A 70 -8.16 -4.05 7.81
C VAL A 70 -6.65 -4.32 7.73
N ILE A 71 -6.07 -4.87 8.80
CA ILE A 71 -4.64 -5.20 8.87
C ILE A 71 -4.23 -6.16 7.75
N VAL A 72 -5.04 -7.17 7.46
CA VAL A 72 -4.77 -8.15 6.38
C VAL A 72 -4.83 -7.46 5.01
N PHE A 73 -5.91 -6.74 4.69
CA PHE A 73 -6.05 -6.11 3.38
C PHE A 73 -5.04 -4.99 3.14
N GLU A 74 -4.82 -4.11 4.11
CA GLU A 74 -3.79 -3.08 4.00
C GLU A 74 -2.39 -3.71 3.93
N GLY A 75 -2.12 -4.76 4.71
CA GLY A 75 -0.85 -5.48 4.71
C GLY A 75 -0.52 -6.03 3.32
N GLU A 76 -1.46 -6.74 2.71
CA GLU A 76 -1.32 -7.26 1.34
C GLU A 76 -1.15 -6.12 0.31
N ALA A 77 -1.87 -5.01 0.48
CA ALA A 77 -1.67 -3.85 -0.39
C ALA A 77 -0.21 -3.33 -0.33
N TYR A 78 0.40 -3.30 0.85
CA TYR A 78 1.80 -2.88 1.00
C TYR A 78 2.81 -3.93 0.52
N VAL A 79 2.48 -5.22 0.60
CA VAL A 79 3.30 -6.28 -0.04
C VAL A 79 3.34 -6.06 -1.56
N VAL A 80 2.19 -5.80 -2.19
CA VAL A 80 2.11 -5.51 -3.63
C VAL A 80 2.80 -4.18 -3.97
N ALA A 81 2.65 -3.16 -3.12
CA ALA A 81 3.38 -1.88 -3.28
C ALA A 81 4.90 -2.09 -3.22
N ALA A 82 5.38 -2.89 -2.26
CA ALA A 82 6.79 -3.21 -2.13
C ALA A 82 7.33 -3.98 -3.35
N LEU A 83 6.52 -4.90 -3.90
CA LEU A 83 6.84 -5.58 -5.16
C LEU A 83 6.95 -4.57 -6.30
N ALA A 84 6.02 -3.62 -6.42
CA ALA A 84 6.05 -2.59 -7.46
C ALA A 84 7.32 -1.73 -7.35
N GLY A 85 7.67 -1.28 -6.15
CA GLY A 85 8.91 -0.53 -5.90
C GLY A 85 10.17 -1.34 -6.25
N THR A 86 10.17 -2.63 -5.88
CA THR A 86 11.26 -3.57 -6.18
C THR A 86 11.44 -3.76 -7.69
N VAL A 87 10.35 -4.00 -8.44
CA VAL A 87 10.38 -4.20 -9.90
C VAL A 87 10.96 -2.97 -10.60
N VAL A 88 10.53 -1.77 -10.24
CA VAL A 88 11.08 -0.54 -10.82
C VAL A 88 12.56 -0.40 -10.47
N GLY A 89 12.94 -0.58 -9.20
CA GLY A 89 14.34 -0.48 -8.78
C GLY A 89 15.27 -1.47 -9.50
N VAL A 90 14.85 -2.73 -9.65
CA VAL A 90 15.65 -3.74 -10.34
C VAL A 90 15.69 -3.47 -11.85
N SER A 91 14.62 -2.92 -12.45
CA SER A 91 14.54 -2.69 -13.89
C SER A 91 15.69 -1.85 -14.46
N TRP A 92 16.18 -0.86 -13.71
CA TRP A 92 17.27 0.01 -14.17
C TRP A 92 18.67 -0.39 -13.64
N LEU A 93 18.74 -1.14 -12.52
CA LEU A 93 19.99 -1.62 -11.92
C LEU A 93 20.48 -2.95 -12.50
N LYS A 94 19.56 -3.91 -12.67
CA LYS A 94 19.84 -5.30 -13.08
C LYS A 94 18.74 -5.81 -14.01
N LEU A 95 18.61 -5.16 -15.16
CA LEU A 95 17.61 -5.46 -16.20
C LEU A 95 17.31 -6.95 -16.40
N LYS A 96 18.37 -7.74 -16.59
CA LYS A 96 18.29 -9.18 -16.93
C LYS A 96 17.62 -10.03 -15.85
N TRP A 97 17.40 -9.51 -14.64
CA TRP A 97 16.73 -10.21 -13.55
C TRP A 97 15.20 -10.15 -13.66
N VAL A 98 14.66 -9.10 -14.30
CA VAL A 98 13.21 -8.89 -14.43
C VAL A 98 12.75 -9.08 -15.86
N TYR A 99 13.51 -8.59 -16.84
CA TYR A 99 13.20 -8.68 -18.27
C TYR A 99 14.23 -9.55 -18.98
N ALA A 100 14.37 -10.80 -18.51
CA ALA A 100 15.29 -11.76 -19.10
C ALA A 100 14.90 -12.05 -20.57
N GLY A 101 15.87 -11.93 -21.49
CA GLY A 101 15.65 -12.17 -22.91
C GLY A 101 15.16 -10.96 -23.71
N GLU A 102 14.95 -9.80 -23.06
CA GLU A 102 14.59 -8.56 -23.76
C GLU A 102 15.81 -7.66 -23.94
N GLU A 103 16.03 -7.17 -25.17
CA GLU A 103 17.07 -6.18 -25.48
C GLU A 103 16.55 -4.75 -25.24
N LEU A 104 16.42 -4.38 -23.96
CA LEU A 104 15.96 -3.04 -23.57
C LEU A 104 17.15 -2.16 -23.16
N SER A 105 17.11 -0.88 -23.54
CA SER A 105 17.92 0.15 -22.91
C SER A 105 17.47 0.40 -21.47
N ARG A 106 18.33 1.01 -20.63
CA ARG A 106 17.98 1.34 -19.23
C ARG A 106 16.74 2.23 -19.11
N VAL A 107 16.55 3.14 -20.07
CA VAL A 107 15.40 4.06 -20.09
C VAL A 107 14.13 3.31 -20.46
N GLU A 108 14.18 2.42 -21.45
CA GLU A 108 13.02 1.59 -21.83
C GLU A 108 12.63 0.62 -20.72
N ALA A 109 13.62 0.03 -20.05
CA ALA A 109 13.42 -0.82 -18.90
C ALA A 109 12.76 -0.10 -17.72
N PHE A 110 13.24 1.10 -17.41
CA PHE A 110 12.63 1.94 -16.37
C PHE A 110 11.19 2.32 -16.73
N LYS A 111 10.95 2.73 -17.98
CA LYS A 111 9.57 3.03 -18.46
C LYS A 111 8.67 1.81 -18.37
N LYS A 112 9.15 0.64 -18.77
CA LYS A 112 8.40 -0.62 -18.66
C LYS A 112 8.12 -0.96 -17.19
N GLY A 113 9.13 -0.86 -16.33
CA GLY A 113 8.98 -1.04 -14.89
C GLY A 113 7.96 -0.07 -14.29
N PHE A 114 7.97 1.18 -14.71
CA PHE A 114 7.00 2.17 -14.26
C PHE A 114 5.56 1.84 -14.72
N VAL A 115 5.39 1.37 -15.95
CA VAL A 115 4.07 0.89 -16.44
C VAL A 115 3.60 -0.33 -15.64
N ASP A 116 4.48 -1.29 -15.36
CA ASP A 116 4.15 -2.45 -14.55
C ASP A 116 3.85 -2.07 -13.09
N CYS A 117 4.55 -1.07 -12.55
CA CYS A 117 4.23 -0.45 -11.27
C CYS A 117 2.81 0.14 -11.28
N LEU A 118 2.43 0.91 -12.30
CA LEU A 118 1.07 1.47 -12.41
C LEU A 118 0.00 0.37 -12.48
N ARG A 119 0.27 -0.74 -13.17
CA ARG A 119 -0.62 -1.90 -13.22
C ARG A 119 -0.78 -2.56 -11.85
N LEU A 120 0.32 -2.75 -11.13
CA LEU A 120 0.30 -3.26 -9.75
C LEU A 120 -0.46 -2.32 -8.82
N TYR A 121 -0.39 -1.01 -9.05
CA TYR A 121 -1.13 -0.02 -8.26
C TYR A 121 -2.65 -0.08 -8.40
N VAL A 122 -3.17 -0.68 -9.48
CA VAL A 122 -4.59 -1.02 -9.56
C VAL A 122 -4.96 -2.03 -8.48
N VAL A 123 -4.11 -3.06 -8.29
CA VAL A 123 -4.31 -4.08 -7.25
C VAL A 123 -4.15 -3.48 -5.85
N VAL A 124 -3.14 -2.64 -5.65
CA VAL A 124 -2.95 -1.89 -4.38
C VAL A 124 -4.19 -1.07 -4.04
N ALA A 125 -4.70 -0.30 -5.01
CA ALA A 125 -5.89 0.53 -4.81
C ALA A 125 -7.12 -0.31 -4.48
N LEU A 126 -7.30 -1.48 -5.09
CA LEU A 126 -8.41 -2.39 -4.79
C LEU A 126 -8.34 -2.92 -3.35
N PHE A 127 -7.17 -3.38 -2.91
CA PHE A 127 -7.00 -3.85 -1.53
C PHE A 127 -7.21 -2.75 -0.50
N LEU A 128 -6.62 -1.56 -0.73
CA LEU A 128 -6.82 -0.41 0.15
C LEU A 128 -8.26 0.06 0.15
N PHE A 129 -8.96 0.01 -0.97
CA PHE A 129 -10.37 0.38 -1.03
C PHE A 129 -11.21 -0.51 -0.12
N VAL A 130 -11.03 -1.83 -0.21
CA VAL A 130 -11.73 -2.79 0.67
C VAL A 130 -11.36 -2.56 2.13
N ALA A 131 -10.07 -2.37 2.43
CA ALA A 131 -9.62 -2.09 3.78
C ALA A 131 -10.26 -0.83 4.36
N THR A 132 -10.27 0.26 3.59
CA THR A 132 -10.83 1.55 4.02
C THR A 132 -12.36 1.49 4.20
N VAL A 133 -13.08 0.70 3.40
CA VAL A 133 -14.52 0.46 3.66
C VAL A 133 -14.72 -0.17 5.04
N VAL A 134 -13.95 -1.21 5.37
CA VAL A 134 -14.05 -1.89 6.66
C VAL A 134 -13.61 -0.97 7.80
N GLU A 135 -12.51 -0.25 7.63
CA GLU A 135 -11.97 0.67 8.64
C GLU A 135 -12.92 1.84 8.93
N THR A 136 -13.50 2.44 7.89
CA THR A 136 -14.48 3.52 8.05
C THR A 136 -15.72 3.01 8.79
N ALA A 137 -16.22 1.82 8.42
CA ALA A 137 -17.36 1.22 9.11
C ALA A 137 -17.05 0.92 10.58
N MET A 138 -15.85 0.42 10.88
CA MET A 138 -15.38 0.19 12.25
C MET A 138 -15.36 1.50 13.04
N LEU A 139 -14.68 2.54 12.54
CA LEU A 139 -14.53 3.82 13.24
C LEU A 139 -15.85 4.56 13.46
N LEU A 140 -16.84 4.40 12.57
CA LEU A 140 -18.18 4.98 12.74
C LEU A 140 -19.09 4.16 13.68
N SER A 141 -18.70 2.92 14.01
CA SER A 141 -19.47 2.02 14.89
C SER A 141 -19.03 2.07 16.35
N VAL A 142 -17.88 2.69 16.62
CA VAL A 142 -17.31 2.94 17.95
C VAL A 142 -17.76 4.31 18.45
#